data_AF-A0A2P8VN51-F1
#
_entry.id   AF-A0A2P8VN51-F1
#
_cell.length_a   1.000
_cell.length_b   1.000
_cell.length_c   1.000
_cell.angle_alpha   90.00
_cell.angle_beta   90.00
_cell.angle_gamma   90.00
#
_symmetry.space_group_name_H-M   'P 1'
#
loop_
_entity.id
_entity.type
_entity.pdbx_description
1 polymer ?
#
loop_
_entity_poly.entity_id
_entity_poly.type
_entity_poly.pdbx_seq_one_letter_code
_entity_poly.pdbx_strand_id
1 'polypeptide(L)'
;MWSFFGENTPGPLGTYYYQGSGYRNFYWNIFDQVLVSPNLLDRFDFKKLQILTHDGVNNYVYDSGEPNSKDYSDHLPVLFELSL
;
A
#
# COMPACT_ATOMS: atom_id res chain seq x y z
N MET A 1 2.07 9.28 3.80
CA MET A 1 2.75 8.07 3.30
C MET A 1 3.96 7.66 4.13
N TRP A 2 4.76 8.60 4.62
CA TRP A 2 5.65 8.35 5.77
C TRP A 2 4.89 7.79 6.99
N SER A 3 3.59 8.10 7.10
CA SER A 3 2.66 7.46 8.04
C SER A 3 2.58 5.93 7.93
N PHE A 4 2.68 5.33 6.73
CA PHE A 4 2.70 3.87 6.59
C PHE A 4 4.03 3.25 7.04
N PHE A 5 5.10 4.06 7.17
CA PHE A 5 6.34 3.66 7.81
C PHE A 5 6.21 3.78 9.34
N GLY A 6 5.47 2.84 9.94
CA GLY A 6 5.50 2.61 11.39
C GLY A 6 4.44 3.33 12.23
N GLU A 7 3.54 4.15 11.66
CA GLU A 7 2.40 4.69 12.41
C GLU A 7 1.19 3.75 12.36
N ASN A 8 1.25 2.57 13.01
CA ASN A 8 0.10 1.69 13.30
C ASN A 8 -1.04 1.66 12.24
N THR A 9 -0.70 1.69 10.96
CA THR A 9 -1.68 1.70 9.89
C THR A 9 -2.22 0.29 9.72
N PRO A 10 -3.54 0.07 9.78
CA PRO A 10 -4.11 -1.25 9.54
C PRO A 10 -3.78 -1.70 8.11
N GLY A 11 -3.20 -2.89 7.99
CA GLY A 11 -2.78 -3.46 6.71
C GLY A 11 -1.28 -3.71 6.60
N PRO A 12 -0.79 -4.05 5.39
CA PRO A 12 0.62 -4.34 5.14
C PRO A 12 1.50 -3.09 5.29
N LEU A 13 2.76 -3.31 5.65
CA LEU A 13 3.75 -2.24 5.88
C LEU A 13 4.30 -1.62 4.59
N GLY A 14 3.82 -2.08 3.44
CA GLY A 14 4.23 -1.57 2.14
C GLY A 14 3.35 -2.09 1.01
N THR A 15 3.65 -1.62 -0.19
CA THR A 15 2.94 -2.03 -1.41
C THR A 15 3.62 -3.20 -2.09
N TYR A 16 4.92 -3.38 -1.90
CA TYR A 16 5.72 -4.42 -2.55
C TYR A 16 6.39 -5.34 -1.53
N TYR A 17 6.30 -6.65 -1.75
CA TYR A 17 6.96 -7.66 -0.92
C TYR A 17 8.10 -8.33 -1.70
N TYR A 18 9.32 -8.20 -1.17
CA TYR A 18 10.54 -8.76 -1.75
C TYR A 18 11.15 -9.83 -0.85
N GLN A 19 11.23 -11.06 -1.34
CA GLN A 19 11.90 -12.16 -0.63
C GLN A 19 13.21 -12.56 -1.32
N GLY A 20 14.27 -11.80 -1.07
CA GLY A 20 15.63 -12.13 -1.47
C GLY A 20 16.42 -12.89 -0.38
N SER A 21 17.48 -13.59 -0.79
CA SER A 21 18.40 -14.33 0.09
C SER A 21 19.53 -13.48 0.68
N GLY A 22 19.51 -12.16 0.46
CA GLY A 22 20.54 -11.24 0.95
C GLY A 22 20.49 -11.00 2.46
N TYR A 23 21.64 -10.69 3.06
CA TYR A 23 21.76 -10.38 4.50
C TYR A 23 20.84 -9.24 4.97
N ARG A 24 20.58 -8.26 4.09
CA ARG A 24 19.64 -7.17 4.37
C ARG A 24 18.38 -7.40 3.53
N ASN A 25 17.33 -7.91 4.18
CA ASN A 25 16.02 -8.06 3.58
C ASN A 25 14.95 -7.49 4.51
N PHE A 26 14.31 -6.39 4.07
CA PHE A 26 13.24 -5.72 4.81
C PHE A 26 11.84 -6.27 4.48
N TYR A 27 11.76 -7.18 3.50
CA TYR A 27 10.54 -7.76 2.97
C TYR A 27 9.59 -6.73 2.35
N TRP A 28 8.92 -5.93 3.16
CA TRP A 28 8.00 -4.89 2.71
C TRP A 28 8.72 -3.61 2.28
N ASN A 29 8.31 -3.06 1.14
CA ASN A 29 8.81 -1.81 0.58
C ASN A 29 7.64 -0.92 0.15
N ILE A 30 7.83 0.41 0.21
CA ILE A 30 6.87 1.42 -0.27
C ILE A 30 7.53 2.13 -1.44
N PHE A 31 7.27 1.67 -2.66
CA PHE A 31 7.75 2.32 -3.88
C PHE A 31 6.69 3.23 -4.51
N ASP A 32 5.42 2.91 -4.33
CA ASP A 32 4.30 3.64 -4.93
C ASP A 32 3.91 4.85 -4.09
N GLN A 33 3.81 6.03 -4.74
CA GLN A 33 3.55 7.29 -4.06
C GLN A 33 2.41 8.09 -4.68
N VAL A 34 1.58 8.70 -3.82
CA VAL A 34 0.59 9.70 -4.24
C VAL A 34 1.11 11.08 -3.83
N LEU A 35 1.51 11.88 -4.82
CA LEU A 35 1.95 13.26 -4.64
C LEU A 35 0.82 14.21 -5.04
N VAL A 36 0.40 15.06 -4.11
CA VAL A 36 -0.74 15.96 -4.27
C VAL A 36 -0.25 17.41 -4.23
N SER A 37 -0.75 18.22 -5.15
CA SER A 37 -0.46 19.66 -5.17
C SER A 37 -0.94 20.32 -3.87
N PRO A 38 -0.20 21.30 -3.31
CA PRO A 38 -0.59 21.97 -2.06
C PRO A 38 -2.01 22.55 -2.07
N ASN A 39 -2.48 23.05 -3.22
CA ASN A 39 -3.83 23.60 -3.37
C ASN A 39 -4.96 22.55 -3.32
N LEU A 40 -4.63 21.25 -3.29
CA LEU A 40 -5.58 20.15 -3.16
C LEU A 40 -5.55 19.50 -1.78
N LEU A 41 -4.70 19.98 -0.85
CA LEU A 41 -4.57 19.38 0.48
C LEU A 41 -5.88 19.44 1.28
N ASP A 42 -6.61 20.56 1.20
CA ASP A 42 -7.91 20.71 1.87
C ASP A 42 -9.00 19.80 1.29
N ARG A 43 -8.71 19.17 0.15
CA ARG A 43 -9.60 18.24 -0.57
C ARG A 43 -9.16 16.79 -0.42
N PHE A 44 -8.03 16.52 0.24
CA PHE A 44 -7.49 15.18 0.41
C PHE A 44 -7.95 14.58 1.73
N ASP A 45 -8.68 13.45 1.69
CA ASP A 45 -9.08 12.75 2.90
C ASP A 45 -8.00 11.74 3.34
N PHE A 46 -7.15 12.19 4.26
CA PHE A 46 -6.09 11.35 4.84
C PHE A 46 -6.63 10.08 5.55
N LYS A 47 -7.90 10.06 5.99
CA LYS A 47 -8.50 8.88 6.63
C LYS A 47 -8.88 7.80 5.63
N LYS A 48 -8.99 8.14 4.34
CA LYS A 48 -9.31 7.22 3.25
C LYS A 48 -8.07 6.68 2.54
N LEU A 49 -6.91 7.25 2.82
CA LEU A 49 -5.63 6.77 2.31
C LEU A 49 -5.29 5.42 2.94
N GLN A 50 -5.19 4.37 2.10
CA GLN A 50 -4.88 3.01 2.55
C GLN A 50 -4.19 2.19 1.45
N ILE A 51 -3.46 1.15 1.86
CA ILE A 51 -2.99 0.09 0.97
C ILE A 51 -4.04 -1.01 1.00
N LEU A 52 -4.66 -1.30 -0.15
CA LEU A 52 -5.74 -2.27 -0.24
C LEU A 52 -5.18 -3.69 -0.40
N THR A 53 -5.71 -4.62 0.40
CA THR A 53 -5.44 -6.06 0.26
C THR A 53 -6.62 -6.82 -0.33
N HIS A 54 -7.79 -6.19 -0.47
CA HIS A 54 -8.98 -6.73 -1.12
C HIS A 54 -9.92 -5.62 -1.59
N ASP A 55 -10.84 -5.93 -2.51
CA ASP A 55 -11.97 -5.06 -2.90
C ASP A 55 -13.31 -5.50 -2.27
N GLY A 56 -13.29 -6.55 -1.44
CA GLY A 56 -14.47 -7.14 -0.81
C GLY A 56 -15.05 -8.33 -1.59
N VAL A 57 -14.57 -8.56 -2.81
CA VAL A 57 -14.87 -9.74 -3.64
C VAL A 57 -13.61 -10.59 -3.84
N ASN A 58 -12.50 -9.94 -4.18
CA ASN A 58 -11.20 -10.52 -4.48
C ASN A 58 -10.18 -10.16 -3.40
N ASN A 59 -9.33 -11.12 -3.04
CA ASN A 59 -8.15 -10.89 -2.19
C ASN A 59 -6.91 -10.71 -3.06
N TYR A 60 -6.21 -9.59 -2.91
CA TYR A 60 -4.99 -9.26 -3.63
C TYR A 60 -3.72 -9.78 -2.98
N VAL A 61 -3.86 -10.48 -1.86
CA VAL A 61 -2.78 -11.14 -1.13
C VAL A 61 -3.03 -12.64 -1.07
N TYR A 62 -1.96 -13.43 -0.98
CA TYR A 62 -2.06 -14.83 -0.58
C TYR A 62 -2.46 -14.96 0.89
N ASP A 63 -2.82 -16.17 1.32
CA ASP A 63 -3.11 -16.46 2.73
C ASP A 63 -1.90 -16.17 3.66
N SER A 64 -0.69 -16.17 3.10
CA SER A 64 0.56 -15.80 3.75
C SER A 64 0.76 -14.29 3.91
N GLY A 65 -0.07 -13.47 3.24
CA GLY A 65 -0.15 -12.02 3.41
C GLY A 65 0.64 -11.19 2.40
N GLU A 66 1.51 -11.80 1.59
CA GLU A 66 2.21 -11.13 0.48
C GLU A 66 1.31 -10.98 -0.76
N PRO A 67 1.63 -10.03 -1.67
CA PRO A 67 0.82 -9.78 -2.86
C PRO A 67 0.68 -11.04 -3.72
N ASN A 68 -0.55 -11.31 -4.17
CA ASN A 68 -0.81 -12.36 -5.14
C ASN A 68 -0.39 -11.88 -6.53
N SER A 69 0.91 -11.97 -6.79
CA SER A 69 1.55 -11.56 -8.04
C SER A 69 1.24 -12.46 -9.22
N LYS A 70 0.68 -13.66 -8.96
CA LYS A 70 0.30 -14.61 -10.01
C LYS A 70 -0.99 -14.21 -10.71
N ASP A 71 -2.01 -13.82 -9.93
CA ASP A 71 -3.33 -13.51 -10.46
C ASP A 71 -3.59 -11.99 -10.58
N TYR A 72 -2.82 -11.18 -9.84
CA TYR A 72 -2.97 -9.72 -9.83
C TYR A 72 -1.65 -9.00 -10.14
N SER A 73 -0.94 -8.51 -9.12
CA SER A 73 0.30 -7.73 -9.25
C SER A 73 1.21 -8.02 -8.05
N ASP A 74 2.50 -7.87 -8.26
CA ASP A 74 3.51 -7.85 -7.21
C ASP A 74 3.48 -6.57 -6.35
N HIS A 75 2.67 -5.57 -6.76
CA HIS A 75 2.37 -4.38 -5.99
C HIS A 75 0.90 -4.34 -5.54
N LEU A 76 0.67 -3.89 -4.31
CA LEU A 76 -0.67 -3.62 -3.78
C LEU A 76 -1.13 -2.20 -4.15
N PRO A 77 -2.42 -2.03 -4.47
CA PRO A 77 -2.97 -0.72 -4.81
C PRO A 77 -3.02 0.23 -3.61
N VAL A 78 -2.69 1.50 -3.87
CA VAL A 78 -2.88 2.60 -2.93
C VAL A 78 -4.21 3.29 -3.26
N LEU A 79 -5.18 3.20 -2.36
CA LEU A 79 -6.46 3.89 -2.46
C LEU A 79 -6.38 5.22 -1.73
N PHE A 80 -6.93 6.27 -2.33
CA PHE A 80 -7.10 7.59 -1.74
C PHE A 80 -8.35 8.26 -2.32
N GLU A 81 -8.83 9.31 -1.67
CA GLU A 81 -10.01 10.06 -2.08
C GLU A 81 -9.71 11.56 -2.17
N LEU A 82 -10.29 12.22 -3.18
CA LEU A 82 -10.24 13.65 -3.40
C LEU A 82 -11.66 14.21 -3.55
N SER A 83 -12.00 15.26 -2.79
CA SER A 83 -13.27 15.99 -2.94
C SER A 83 -13.13 17.13 -3.95
N LEU A 84 -13.66 16.92 -5.17
CA LEU A 84 -13.54 17.86 -6.29
C LEU A 84 -14.74 18.80 -6.43
#